data_AF-A0A519LZU3-F1
#
_entry.id   AF-A0A519LZU3-F1
#
_cell.length_a   1.000
_cell.length_b   1.000
_cell.length_c   1.000
_cell.angle_alpha   90.00
_cell.angle_beta   90.00
_cell.angle_gamma   90.00
#
_symmetry.space_group_name_H-M   'P 1'
#
loop_
_entity.id
_entity.type
_entity.pdbx_description
1 polymer ?
#
loop_
_entity_poly.entity_id
_entity_poly.type
_entity_poly.pdbx_seq_one_letter_code
_entity_poly.pdbx_strand_id
1 'polypeptide(L)' 'INLTKKFPNLTPKDIKLCVYLKMNLSSKEIAPMMNISFRGVELHRYRLRKKLNLTQDENLSKFLLSV' A
#
# COMPACT_ATOMS: atom_id res chain seq x y z
N ILE A 1 3.24 -14.83 1.95
CA ILE A 1 2.11 -14.98 2.90
C ILE A 1 0.99 -14.04 2.45
N ASN A 2 -0.24 -14.54 2.39
CA ASN A 2 -1.29 -14.11 1.46
C ASN A 2 -2.06 -12.85 1.92
N LEU A 3 -1.55 -11.66 1.58
CA LEU A 3 -2.32 -10.40 1.65
C LEU A 3 -3.62 -10.49 0.84
N THR A 4 -3.60 -11.22 -0.28
CA THR A 4 -4.77 -11.51 -1.13
C THR A 4 -5.84 -12.36 -0.44
N LYS A 5 -5.48 -13.19 0.55
CA LYS A 5 -6.46 -13.99 1.33
C LYS A 5 -7.11 -13.17 2.45
N LYS A 6 -6.36 -12.26 3.08
CA LYS A 6 -6.90 -11.39 4.15
C LYS A 6 -7.72 -10.23 3.59
N PHE A 7 -7.39 -9.73 2.41
CA PHE A 7 -8.04 -8.57 1.82
C PHE A 7 -8.44 -8.82 0.36
N PRO A 8 -9.55 -9.56 0.11
CA PRO A 8 -10.05 -9.80 -1.24
C PRO A 8 -10.54 -8.53 -1.94
N ASN A 9 -10.82 -7.46 -1.19
CA ASN A 9 -11.28 -6.16 -1.70
C ASN A 9 -10.16 -5.25 -2.25
N LEU A 10 -8.91 -5.73 -2.24
CA LEU A 10 -7.79 -5.00 -2.83
C LEU A 10 -7.79 -5.18 -4.35
N THR A 11 -7.69 -4.06 -5.06
CA THR A 11 -7.52 -4.10 -6.51
C THR A 11 -6.08 -4.51 -6.87
N PRO A 12 -5.82 -4.96 -8.12
CA PRO A 12 -4.46 -5.26 -8.56
C PRO A 12 -3.47 -4.11 -8.37
N LYS A 13 -3.94 -2.86 -8.49
CA LYS A 13 -3.13 -1.65 -8.21
C LYS A 13 -2.78 -1.51 -6.73
N ASP A 14 -3.74 -1.78 -5.86
CA ASP A 14 -3.53 -1.78 -4.40
C ASP A 14 -2.51 -2.86 -3.99
N ILE A 15 -2.60 -4.04 -4.61
CA ILE A 15 -1.65 -5.14 -4.37
C ILE A 15 -0.23 -4.74 -4.79
N LYS A 16 -0.05 -4.13 -5.97
CA LYS A 16 1.26 -3.62 -6.40
C LYS A 16 1.82 -2.62 -5.40
N LEU A 17 1.01 -1.68 -4.94
CA LEU A 17 1.41 -0.72 -3.91
C LEU A 17 1.84 -1.42 -2.62
N CYS A 18 1.10 -2.42 -2.15
CA CYS A 18 1.46 -3.21 -0.98
C CYS A 18 2.81 -3.93 -1.14
N VAL A 19 3.09 -4.48 -2.33
CA VAL A 19 4.36 -5.14 -2.62
C VAL A 19 5.51 -4.13 -2.54
N TYR A 20 5.37 -2.96 -3.15
CA TYR A 20 6.40 -1.92 -3.08
C TYR A 20 6.62 -1.41 -1.65
N LEU A 21 5.55 -1.25 -0.87
CA LEU A 21 5.63 -0.89 0.55
C LEU A 21 6.30 -1.99 1.39
N LYS A 22 6.06 -3.27 1.05
CA LYS A 22 6.73 -4.42 1.67
C LYS A 22 8.22 -4.49 1.32
N MET A 23 8.61 -3.98 0.15
CA MET A 23 10.00 -3.76 -0.25
C MET A 23 10.63 -2.51 0.41
N ASN A 24 9.92 -1.86 1.34
CA ASN A 24 10.36 -0.68 2.07
C ASN A 24 10.65 0.54 1.16
N LEU A 25 10.04 0.57 -0.02
CA LEU A 25 10.18 1.68 -0.97
C LEU A 25 9.44 2.93 -0.47
N SER A 26 10.03 4.08 -0.73
CA SER A 26 9.42 5.37 -0.44
C SER A 26 8.35 5.73 -1.47
N SER A 27 7.39 6.60 -1.10
CA SER A 27 6.37 7.07 -2.03
C SER A 27 6.97 7.79 -3.26
N LYS A 28 8.20 8.30 -3.17
CA LYS A 28 8.95 8.91 -4.28
C LYS A 28 9.42 7.87 -5.30
N GLU A 29 9.84 6.70 -4.84
CA GLU A 29 10.26 5.59 -5.70
C GLU A 29 9.06 4.86 -6.31
N ILE A 30 7.96 4.79 -5.57
CA ILE A 30 6.72 4.14 -6.00
C ILE A 30 6.02 4.95 -7.11
N ALA A 31 6.08 6.28 -7.06
CA ALA A 31 5.46 7.17 -8.04
C ALA A 31 5.81 6.80 -9.50
N PRO A 32 7.10 6.76 -9.91
CA PRO A 32 7.47 6.37 -11.26
C PRO A 32 7.14 4.89 -11.56
N MET A 33 7.27 3.98 -10.59
CA MET A 33 6.94 2.55 -10.80
C MET A 33 5.44 2.32 -11.07
N MET A 34 4.58 3.17 -10.52
CA MET A 34 3.13 3.11 -10.69
C MET A 34 2.64 4.02 -11.84
N ASN A 35 3.54 4.74 -12.52
CA ASN A 35 3.20 5.78 -13.49
C ASN A 35 2.18 6.80 -12.95
N ILE A 36 2.33 7.21 -11.68
CA ILE A 36 1.49 8.22 -11.04
C ILE A 36 2.35 9.26 -10.33
N SER A 37 1.79 10.44 -10.08
CA SER A 37 2.48 11.46 -9.28
C SER A 37 2.64 11.02 -7.83
N PHE A 38 3.61 11.60 -7.12
CA PHE A 38 3.79 11.41 -5.68
C PHE A 38 2.48 11.63 -4.91
N ARG A 39 1.74 12.68 -5.25
CA ARG A 39 0.40 12.98 -4.71
C ARG A 39 -0.60 11.84 -4.95
N GLY A 40 -0.55 11.23 -6.14
CA GLY A 40 -1.37 10.07 -6.49
C GLY A 40 -1.05 8.83 -5.64
N VAL A 41 0.24 8.63 -5.29
CA VAL A 41 0.68 7.58 -4.36
C VAL A 41 0.14 7.85 -2.96
N GLU A 42 0.22 9.10 -2.46
CA GLU A 42 -0.34 9.46 -1.15
C GLU A 42 -1.84 9.20 -1.07
N LEU A 43 -2.59 9.58 -2.12
CA LEU A 43 -4.03 9.34 -2.19
C LEU A 43 -4.35 7.84 -2.22
N HIS A 44 -3.56 7.04 -2.97
CA HIS A 44 -3.69 5.59 -2.96
C HIS A 44 -3.38 4.99 -1.58
N ARG A 45 -2.33 5.46 -0.88
CA ARG A 45 -2.01 5.02 0.48
C ARG A 45 -3.14 5.33 1.46
N TYR A 46 -3.76 6.50 1.33
CA TYR A 46 -4.91 6.87 2.15
C TYR A 46 -6.11 5.94 1.91
N ARG A 47 -6.46 5.70 0.65
CA ARG A 47 -7.53 4.75 0.28
C ARG A 47 -7.22 3.33 0.75
N LEU A 48 -5.98 2.89 0.57
CA LEU A 48 -5.50 1.58 0.99
C LEU A 48 -5.61 1.42 2.51
N ARG A 49 -5.20 2.42 3.30
CA ARG A 49 -5.40 2.42 4.76
C ARG A 49 -6.87 2.27 5.13
N LYS A 50 -7.76 3.01 4.48
CA LYS A 50 -9.21 2.93 4.73
C LYS A 50 -9.76 1.54 4.39
N LYS A 51 -9.28 0.91 3.32
CA LYS A 51 -9.66 -0.48 2.97
C LYS A 51 -9.14 -1.52 3.95
N LEU A 52 -7.99 -1.27 4.55
CA LEU A 52 -7.34 -2.15 5.52
C LEU A 52 -7.81 -1.86 6.96
N ASN A 53 -8.69 -0.87 7.17
CA ASN A 53 -9.12 -0.38 8.48
C ASN A 53 -7.97 -0.04 9.43
N LEU A 54 -6.87 0.48 8.89
CA LEU A 54 -5.70 0.88 9.69
C LEU A 54 -5.89 2.30 10.23
N THR A 55 -5.58 2.50 11.51
CA THR A 55 -5.57 3.83 12.14
C THR A 55 -4.30 4.60 11.77
N GLN A 56 -4.31 5.92 11.98
CA GLN A 56 -3.23 6.81 11.53
C GLN A 56 -1.89 6.52 12.22
N ASP A 57 -1.93 5.97 13.44
CA ASP A 57 -0.77 5.50 14.20
C ASP A 57 -0.16 4.22 13.65
N GLU A 58 -0.93 3.42 12.90
CA GLU A 58 -0.41 2.18 12.33
C GLU A 58 0.36 2.45 11.03
N ASN A 59 1.63 2.03 11.07
CA ASN A 59 2.51 2.12 9.92
C ASN A 59 2.15 1.01 8.93
N LEU A 60 1.49 1.40 7.83
CA LEU A 60 1.05 0.51 6.75
C LEU A 60 2.16 -0.44 6.29
N SER A 61 3.39 0.05 6.14
CA SER A 61 4.53 -0.79 5.74
C SER A 61 4.85 -1.85 6.79
N LYS A 62 4.79 -1.51 8.07
CA LYS A 62 5.02 -2.44 9.19
C LYS A 62 3.92 -3.50 9.28
N PHE A 63 2.67 -3.10 9.07
CA PHE A 63 1.53 -4.02 8.98
C PHE A 63 1.70 -5.02 7.82
N LEU A 64 2.10 -4.54 6.64
CA LEU A 64 2.35 -5.37 5.46
C LEU A 64 3.57 -6.30 5.60
N LEU A 65 4.57 -5.90 6.40
CA LEU A 65 5.73 -6.72 6.75
C LEU A 65 5.37 -7.81 7.78
N SER A 66 4.47 -7.50 8.71
CA SER A 66 4.01 -8.43 9.75
C SER A 66 3.01 -9.48 9.25
N VAL A 67 2.48 -9.32 8.02
CA VAL A 67 1.59 -10.28 7.34
C VAL A 67 2.35 -11.09 6.30
#